data_AF-A0A1M3N1I0-F1
#
_entry.id   AF-A0A1M3N1I0-F1
#
_cell.length_a   1.000
_cell.length_b   1.000
_cell.length_c   1.000
_cell.angle_alpha   90.00
_cell.angle_beta   90.00
_cell.angle_gamma   90.00
#
_symmetry.space_group_name_H-M   'P 1'
#
loop_
_entity.id
_entity.type
_entity.pdbx_description
1 polymer ?
#
loop_
_entity_poly.entity_id
_entity_poly.type
_entity_poly.pdbx_seq_one_letter_code
_entity_poly.pdbx_strand_id
1 'polypeptide(L)'
;MKRPQWLPRRADVPGIALALAIGAVAVATVKVLPPSPLLSDVLIALFLGALVLNTPLGRLVGVGPVGKEREPDRYASGLRFTGKWVLRLSIILMGMKVQTSFFGKTEIATIFIVAAASVPSAFFVSHLLGVALRVRRPLVDLVAGGTMICGASAVNAIAPACGAHREEQGVAIGITFLFSVTAMLSFRTIALAIGLDPSFAGLWSGLAVNDLSSAVAVGAQMGESGGVMAAASKSARILLLAPVLVAIALARRDARQSAPRSNQLVKSIVDALPGFIVGYVVLAIVRATGDRVFGEVAAWKMLISANRFVLDVLMSAVAAGIGLHLSVRTILGSSIRALFVGAGASVWMAGLTVTMIAFLARDRAGIAIAIGAVALVTTFVLHRIFAGKKARAQAIERRFESGELLTLEEATVLLDRREEAGSIDDVFLRRLLDLLSPSIGELIPARTSPLGHGEGCRWLTYWEGKSGWALVAVVREAGSVTPIHAHPHRMLGKAIEGRLEELRFRELEQGSGGARSVELVSRSLLAHEELVEADGLASLHVVRAVGDAPAIDIQLRGPEVGRPGRLLRPRERVDVLALDVGARITAIEEIDGRPGQSGDGAAAGRPAPEAA
;
A
#
# COMPACT_ATOMS: atom_id res chain seq x y z
N MET A 1 -2.24 26.72 18.57
CA MET A 1 -3.10 25.84 17.74
C MET A 1 -2.33 25.43 16.48
N LYS A 2 -2.28 24.13 16.11
CA LYS A 2 -1.60 23.69 14.88
C LYS A 2 -2.32 24.30 13.67
N ARG A 3 -1.57 24.95 12.77
CA ARG A 3 -2.13 25.59 11.56
C ARG A 3 -2.87 24.54 10.71
N PRO A 4 -4.08 24.83 10.20
CA PRO A 4 -4.83 23.86 9.42
C PRO A 4 -4.07 23.43 8.16
N GLN A 5 -4.08 22.13 7.84
CA GLN A 5 -3.35 21.59 6.68
C GLN A 5 -3.90 22.05 5.31
N TRP A 6 -5.12 22.59 5.27
CA TRP A 6 -5.78 23.11 4.06
C TRP A 6 -5.38 24.55 3.71
N LEU A 7 -4.57 25.21 4.54
CA LEU A 7 -3.98 26.51 4.23
C LEU A 7 -2.58 26.31 3.62
N PRO A 8 -2.28 26.90 2.45
CA PRO A 8 -0.98 26.75 1.81
C PRO A 8 0.12 27.42 2.64
N ARG A 9 1.29 26.79 2.66
CA ARG A 9 2.53 27.32 3.25
C ARG A 9 3.34 28.05 2.18
N ARG A 10 4.33 28.85 2.59
CA ARG A 10 5.26 29.51 1.65
C ARG A 10 5.96 28.51 0.72
N ALA A 11 6.27 27.32 1.23
CA ALA A 11 6.85 26.22 0.43
C ALA A 11 5.89 25.61 -0.60
N ASP A 12 4.57 25.82 -0.47
CA ASP A 12 3.57 25.30 -1.40
C ASP A 12 3.32 26.26 -2.58
N VAL A 13 3.62 27.55 -2.40
CA VAL A 13 3.32 28.61 -3.38
C VAL A 13 3.92 28.32 -4.76
N PRO A 14 5.22 27.93 -4.90
CA PRO A 14 5.80 27.74 -6.23
C PRO A 14 5.08 26.67 -7.05
N GLY A 15 4.74 25.53 -6.43
CA GLY A 15 4.05 24.43 -7.11
C GLY A 15 2.60 24.75 -7.46
N ILE A 16 1.88 25.45 -6.57
CA ILE A 16 0.52 25.91 -6.85
C ILE A 16 0.53 26.92 -8.01
N ALA A 17 1.46 27.88 -7.99
CA ALA A 17 1.59 28.89 -9.04
C ALA A 17 1.91 28.26 -10.40
N LEU A 18 2.81 27.27 -10.44
CA LEU A 18 3.13 26.55 -11.68
C LEU A 18 1.90 25.82 -12.25
N ALA A 19 1.17 25.09 -11.41
CA ALA A 19 -0.04 24.39 -11.84
C ALA A 19 -1.13 25.36 -12.35
N LEU A 20 -1.35 26.48 -11.64
CA LEU A 20 -2.28 27.53 -12.08
C LEU A 20 -1.84 28.18 -13.39
N ALA A 21 -0.55 28.45 -13.57
CA ALA A 21 -0.03 29.06 -14.80
C ALA A 21 -0.26 28.16 -16.01
N ILE A 22 0.07 26.86 -15.91
CA ILE A 22 -0.18 25.89 -16.98
C ILE A 22 -1.68 25.75 -17.25
N GLY A 23 -2.50 25.68 -16.18
CA GLY A 23 -3.95 25.63 -16.31
C GLY A 23 -4.54 26.86 -17.00
N ALA A 24 -4.08 28.06 -16.66
CA ALA A 24 -4.51 29.30 -17.30
C ALA A 24 -4.11 29.36 -18.79
N VAL A 25 -2.90 28.91 -19.13
CA VAL A 25 -2.45 28.78 -20.52
C VAL A 25 -3.35 27.81 -21.29
N ALA A 26 -3.72 26.68 -20.69
CA ALA A 26 -4.63 25.73 -21.32
C ALA A 26 -6.02 26.32 -21.60
N VAL A 27 -6.62 26.99 -20.61
CA VAL A 27 -7.92 27.69 -20.77
C VAL A 27 -7.83 28.78 -21.85
N ALA A 28 -6.75 29.55 -21.87
CA ALA A 28 -6.54 30.58 -22.90
C ALA A 28 -6.38 29.95 -24.30
N THR A 29 -5.68 28.83 -24.41
CA THR A 29 -5.43 28.13 -25.69
C THR A 29 -6.73 27.62 -26.30
N VAL A 30 -7.65 27.07 -25.49
CA VAL A 30 -8.97 26.62 -25.95
C VAL A 30 -9.82 27.77 -26.50
N LYS A 31 -9.68 28.98 -25.96
CA LYS A 31 -10.41 30.15 -26.47
C LYS A 31 -9.91 30.64 -27.83
N VAL A 32 -8.66 30.33 -28.18
CA VAL A 32 -8.03 30.74 -29.44
C VAL A 32 -8.21 29.69 -30.53
N LEU A 33 -8.25 28.41 -30.16
CA LEU A 33 -8.42 27.29 -31.09
C LEU A 33 -9.88 27.10 -31.51
N PRO A 34 -10.14 26.54 -32.71
CA PRO A 34 -11.49 26.16 -33.12
C PRO A 34 -12.13 25.21 -32.09
N PRO A 35 -13.42 25.36 -31.76
CA PRO A 35 -14.11 24.45 -30.86
C PRO A 35 -14.00 23.03 -31.37
N SER A 36 -13.22 22.20 -30.69
CA SER A 36 -13.04 20.79 -31.01
C SER A 36 -13.48 19.94 -29.84
N PRO A 37 -14.28 18.88 -30.07
CA PRO A 37 -14.57 17.85 -29.07
C PRO A 37 -13.31 17.18 -28.50
N LEU A 38 -12.17 17.25 -29.19
CA LEU A 38 -10.94 16.61 -28.77
C LEU A 38 -10.00 17.55 -27.99
N LEU A 39 -10.30 18.85 -27.93
CA LEU A 39 -9.47 19.87 -27.30
C LEU A 39 -10.20 20.48 -26.09
N SER A 40 -10.27 19.74 -24.98
CA SER A 40 -10.69 20.33 -23.71
C SER A 40 -9.51 21.02 -23.01
N ASP A 41 -9.81 22.05 -22.24
CA ASP A 41 -8.84 22.80 -21.41
C ASP A 41 -8.14 21.85 -20.43
N VAL A 42 -8.89 20.91 -19.88
CA VAL A 42 -8.40 19.85 -19.00
C VAL A 42 -7.37 18.93 -19.69
N LEU A 43 -7.63 18.50 -20.94
CA LEU A 43 -6.70 17.66 -21.70
C LEU A 43 -5.43 18.42 -22.08
N ILE A 44 -5.58 19.68 -22.50
CA ILE A 44 -4.44 20.53 -22.84
C ILE A 44 -3.59 20.79 -21.60
N ALA A 45 -4.20 21.10 -20.46
CA ALA A 45 -3.49 21.32 -19.20
C ALA A 45 -2.70 20.07 -18.76
N LEU A 46 -3.34 18.89 -18.82
CA LEU A 46 -2.68 17.61 -18.56
C LEU A 46 -1.48 17.39 -19.48
N PHE A 47 -1.69 17.55 -20.80
CA PHE A 47 -0.65 17.33 -21.80
C PHE A 47 0.51 18.30 -21.61
N LEU A 48 0.25 19.57 -21.38
CA LEU A 48 1.28 20.58 -21.11
C LEU A 48 2.06 20.25 -19.84
N GLY A 49 1.39 19.85 -18.75
CA GLY A 49 2.06 19.42 -17.52
C GLY A 49 2.96 18.21 -17.75
N ALA A 50 2.48 17.20 -18.48
CA ALA A 50 3.26 16.01 -18.82
C ALA A 50 4.43 16.35 -19.74
N LEU A 51 4.23 17.23 -20.73
CA LEU A 51 5.27 17.69 -21.63
C LEU A 51 6.38 18.40 -20.86
N VAL A 52 6.04 19.29 -19.93
CA VAL A 52 7.02 19.99 -19.08
C VAL A 52 7.85 18.98 -18.27
N LEU A 53 7.23 17.99 -17.63
CA LEU A 53 7.96 17.01 -16.81
C LEU A 53 8.88 16.10 -17.64
N ASN A 54 8.43 15.64 -18.82
CA ASN A 54 9.12 14.59 -19.58
C ASN A 54 10.10 15.09 -20.64
N THR A 55 10.18 16.40 -20.86
CA THR A 55 11.08 17.02 -21.85
C THR A 55 12.13 17.90 -21.18
N PRO A 56 13.16 18.37 -21.91
CA PRO A 56 14.17 19.30 -21.36
C PRO A 56 13.57 20.61 -20.80
N LEU A 57 12.32 20.96 -21.13
CA LEU A 57 11.58 22.07 -20.53
C LEU A 57 11.52 21.96 -19.00
N GLY A 58 11.45 20.75 -18.45
CA GLY A 58 11.49 20.53 -17.01
C GLY A 58 12.76 21.07 -16.37
N ARG A 59 13.91 20.93 -17.04
CA ARG A 59 15.18 21.49 -16.56
C ARG A 59 15.20 23.02 -16.60
N LEU A 60 14.55 23.64 -17.60
CA LEU A 60 14.42 25.10 -17.71
C LEU A 60 13.52 25.68 -16.61
N VAL A 61 12.44 24.97 -16.26
CA VAL A 61 11.51 25.38 -15.19
C VAL A 61 12.02 24.95 -13.80
N GLY A 62 13.04 24.10 -13.72
CA GLY A 62 13.57 23.54 -12.47
C GLY A 62 12.71 22.44 -11.86
N VAL A 63 11.91 21.73 -12.68
CA VAL A 63 11.14 20.55 -12.32
C VAL A 63 11.99 19.31 -12.62
N GLY A 64 12.46 18.62 -11.58
CA GLY A 64 13.26 17.40 -11.71
C GLY A 64 12.41 16.15 -11.96
N PRO A 65 12.99 15.08 -12.54
CA PRO A 65 12.31 13.79 -12.68
C PRO A 65 12.05 13.15 -11.31
N VAL A 66 10.92 12.43 -11.19
CA VAL A 66 10.49 11.75 -9.96
C VAL A 66 11.37 10.50 -9.72
N GLY A 67 12.44 10.63 -8.93
CA GLY A 67 13.40 9.56 -8.61
C GLY A 67 13.30 9.01 -7.17
N LYS A 68 14.09 7.96 -6.86
CA LYS A 68 14.10 7.21 -5.58
C LYS A 68 14.59 8.01 -4.37
N GLU A 69 15.37 9.07 -4.58
CA GLU A 69 15.83 9.98 -3.54
C GLU A 69 15.19 11.36 -3.76
N ARG A 70 13.97 11.54 -3.26
CA ARG A 70 13.29 12.83 -3.35
C ARG A 70 13.82 13.75 -2.26
N GLU A 71 14.94 14.43 -2.53
CA GLU A 71 15.04 15.82 -2.06
C GLU A 71 13.88 16.61 -2.70
N PRO A 72 13.15 17.42 -1.93
CA PRO A 72 11.95 18.07 -2.42
C PRO A 72 12.34 19.15 -3.42
N ASP A 73 12.13 18.88 -4.70
CA ASP A 73 12.08 19.96 -5.68
C ASP A 73 11.15 21.09 -5.15
N ARG A 74 11.46 22.35 -5.47
CA ARG A 74 10.77 23.52 -4.89
C ARG A 74 9.25 23.54 -5.17
N TYR A 75 8.78 22.72 -6.11
CA TYR A 75 7.39 22.63 -6.55
C TYR A 75 6.63 21.46 -5.91
N ALA A 76 7.33 20.45 -5.42
CA ALA A 76 6.80 19.18 -4.94
C ALA A 76 5.69 19.35 -3.91
N SER A 77 5.90 20.24 -2.94
CA SER A 77 4.93 20.51 -1.89
C SER A 77 3.66 21.16 -2.43
N GLY A 78 3.81 22.14 -3.32
CA GLY A 78 2.70 22.84 -3.96
C GLY A 78 1.90 21.98 -4.93
N LEU A 79 2.55 21.11 -5.69
CA LEU A 79 1.87 20.17 -6.59
C LEU A 79 1.08 19.12 -5.80
N ARG A 80 1.64 18.61 -4.68
CA ARG A 80 0.89 17.76 -3.74
C ARG A 80 -0.29 18.49 -3.10
N PHE A 81 -0.11 19.75 -2.74
CA PHE A 81 -1.19 20.59 -2.22
C PHE A 81 -2.31 20.76 -3.25
N THR A 82 -1.95 21.02 -4.51
CA THR A 82 -2.90 21.17 -5.62
C THR A 82 -3.70 19.87 -5.84
N GLY A 83 -3.02 18.74 -5.97
CA GLY A 83 -3.69 17.44 -6.14
C GLY A 83 -4.55 17.00 -4.96
N LYS A 84 -4.28 17.51 -3.74
CA LYS A 84 -5.04 17.16 -2.54
C LYS A 84 -6.13 18.15 -2.19
N TRP A 85 -5.78 19.41 -1.96
CA TRP A 85 -6.69 20.42 -1.38
C TRP A 85 -7.40 21.25 -2.44
N VAL A 86 -6.71 21.64 -3.51
CA VAL A 86 -7.35 22.37 -4.62
C VAL A 86 -8.40 21.47 -5.29
N LEU A 87 -8.07 20.20 -5.55
CA LEU A 87 -9.05 19.22 -6.05
C LEU A 87 -10.29 19.09 -5.14
N ARG A 88 -10.10 18.98 -3.81
CA ARG A 88 -11.22 18.90 -2.86
C ARG A 88 -12.10 20.15 -2.90
N LEU A 89 -11.50 21.33 -2.99
CA LEU A 89 -12.24 22.58 -3.14
C LEU A 89 -13.03 22.61 -4.45
N SER A 90 -12.42 22.20 -5.57
CA SER A 90 -13.11 22.11 -6.86
C SER A 90 -14.30 21.15 -6.81
N ILE A 91 -14.18 19.99 -6.15
CA ILE A 91 -15.30 19.05 -5.98
C ILE A 91 -16.42 19.69 -5.15
N ILE A 92 -16.09 20.38 -4.07
CA ILE A 92 -17.09 21.11 -3.28
C ILE A 92 -17.82 22.13 -4.18
N LEU A 93 -17.09 22.98 -4.90
CA LEU A 93 -17.64 24.00 -5.81
C LEU A 93 -18.43 23.41 -6.99
N MET A 94 -18.12 22.19 -7.42
CA MET A 94 -18.93 21.44 -8.40
C MET A 94 -20.36 21.22 -7.90
N GLY A 95 -20.58 21.19 -6.58
CA GLY A 95 -21.92 21.13 -5.98
C GLY A 95 -22.81 22.29 -6.42
N MET A 96 -22.24 23.48 -6.59
CA MET A 96 -22.96 24.64 -7.13
C MET A 96 -23.25 24.56 -8.64
N LYS A 97 -22.67 23.60 -9.36
CA LYS A 97 -22.92 23.35 -10.79
C LYS A 97 -24.02 22.29 -11.00
N VAL A 98 -24.43 21.59 -9.94
CA VAL A 98 -25.46 20.54 -10.01
C VAL A 98 -26.81 21.15 -10.40
N GLN A 99 -27.39 20.68 -11.50
CA GLN A 99 -28.81 20.91 -11.79
C GLN A 99 -29.64 20.05 -10.84
N THR A 100 -30.74 20.60 -10.33
CA THR A 100 -31.57 20.03 -9.23
C THR A 100 -32.19 18.65 -9.49
N SER A 101 -31.94 18.04 -10.65
CA SER A 101 -32.42 16.73 -11.09
C SER A 101 -31.47 15.55 -10.82
N PHE A 102 -30.21 15.78 -10.43
CA PHE A 102 -29.16 14.74 -10.45
C PHE A 102 -29.14 13.72 -9.29
N PHE A 103 -30.07 13.80 -8.33
CA PHE A 103 -30.15 12.88 -7.19
C PHE A 103 -31.53 12.23 -7.06
N GLY A 104 -32.08 11.74 -8.17
CA GLY A 104 -33.21 10.83 -8.11
C GLY A 104 -32.82 9.50 -7.47
N LYS A 105 -33.83 8.77 -7.00
CA LYS A 105 -33.64 7.40 -6.47
C LYS A 105 -33.03 6.47 -7.52
N THR A 106 -33.31 6.70 -8.79
CA THR A 106 -32.91 5.87 -9.93
C THR A 106 -31.41 5.95 -10.21
N GLU A 107 -30.82 7.14 -10.21
CA GLU A 107 -29.38 7.34 -10.48
C GLU A 107 -28.53 6.75 -9.36
N ILE A 108 -28.95 6.97 -8.11
CA ILE A 108 -28.30 6.39 -6.92
C ILE A 108 -28.36 4.86 -7.01
N ALA A 109 -29.54 4.29 -7.29
CA ALA A 109 -29.69 2.84 -7.46
C ALA A 109 -28.77 2.30 -8.57
N THR A 110 -28.66 3.03 -9.69
CA THR A 110 -27.83 2.64 -10.83
C THR A 110 -26.35 2.62 -10.45
N ILE A 111 -25.86 3.65 -9.74
CA ILE A 111 -24.50 3.70 -9.21
C ILE A 111 -24.20 2.46 -8.35
N PHE A 112 -25.07 2.15 -7.38
CA PHE A 112 -24.84 1.04 -6.47
C PHE A 112 -24.97 -0.33 -7.14
N ILE A 113 -25.93 -0.53 -8.05
CA ILE A 113 -26.09 -1.79 -8.80
C ILE A 113 -24.84 -2.08 -9.62
N VAL A 114 -24.35 -1.10 -10.36
CA VAL A 114 -23.15 -1.29 -11.20
C VAL A 114 -21.91 -1.45 -10.32
N ALA A 115 -21.76 -0.66 -9.25
CA ALA A 115 -20.62 -0.77 -8.33
C ALA A 115 -20.58 -2.12 -7.59
N ALA A 116 -21.73 -2.65 -7.16
CA ALA A 116 -21.83 -3.90 -6.41
C ALA A 116 -21.32 -5.12 -7.20
N ALA A 117 -21.51 -5.14 -8.53
CA ALA A 117 -20.97 -6.19 -9.39
C ALA A 117 -19.52 -5.91 -9.80
N SER A 118 -19.25 -4.67 -10.20
CA SER A 118 -18.01 -4.34 -10.90
C SER A 118 -16.80 -4.24 -9.96
N VAL A 119 -16.94 -3.68 -8.75
CA VAL A 119 -15.85 -3.53 -7.78
C VAL A 119 -15.28 -4.89 -7.34
N PRO A 120 -16.09 -5.83 -6.80
CA PRO A 120 -15.56 -7.13 -6.39
C PRO A 120 -15.08 -7.99 -7.58
N SER A 121 -15.72 -7.91 -8.75
CA SER A 121 -15.23 -8.65 -9.92
C SER A 121 -13.86 -8.15 -10.40
N ALA A 122 -13.62 -6.83 -10.41
CA ALA A 122 -12.29 -6.27 -10.72
C ALA A 122 -11.22 -6.73 -9.71
N PHE A 123 -11.57 -6.87 -8.42
CA PHE A 123 -10.68 -7.45 -7.42
C PHE A 123 -10.30 -8.89 -7.77
N PHE A 124 -11.28 -9.75 -8.09
CA PHE A 124 -11.02 -11.14 -8.45
C PHE A 124 -10.20 -11.28 -9.73
N VAL A 125 -10.49 -10.48 -10.75
CA VAL A 125 -9.72 -10.45 -12.00
C VAL A 125 -8.27 -10.03 -11.76
N SER A 126 -8.05 -8.98 -10.95
CA SER A 126 -6.69 -8.54 -10.59
C SER A 126 -5.89 -9.67 -9.94
N HIS A 127 -6.52 -10.43 -9.05
CA HIS A 127 -5.87 -11.56 -8.38
C HIS A 127 -5.64 -12.76 -9.29
N LEU A 128 -6.60 -13.06 -10.17
CA LEU A 128 -6.46 -14.13 -11.16
C LEU A 128 -5.27 -13.84 -12.09
N LEU A 129 -5.18 -12.61 -12.59
CA LEU A 129 -4.06 -12.15 -13.42
C LEU A 129 -2.75 -12.12 -12.62
N GLY A 130 -2.79 -11.71 -11.36
CA GLY A 130 -1.63 -11.73 -10.47
C GLY A 130 -1.02 -13.12 -10.31
N VAL A 131 -1.86 -14.14 -10.12
CA VAL A 131 -1.42 -15.55 -10.07
C VAL A 131 -0.88 -16.01 -11.43
N ALA A 132 -1.61 -15.73 -12.52
CA ALA A 132 -1.20 -16.15 -13.86
C ALA A 132 0.14 -15.53 -14.29
N LEU A 133 0.36 -14.25 -13.96
CA LEU A 133 1.55 -13.47 -14.33
C LEU A 133 2.66 -13.52 -13.27
N ARG A 134 2.47 -14.28 -12.17
CA ARG A 134 3.45 -14.42 -11.09
C ARG A 134 3.87 -13.08 -10.47
N VAL A 135 2.89 -12.23 -10.18
CA VAL A 135 3.12 -10.95 -9.50
C VAL A 135 2.97 -11.15 -8.00
N ARG A 136 3.87 -10.52 -7.22
CA ARG A 136 3.80 -10.50 -5.75
C ARG A 136 2.43 -10.04 -5.27
N ARG A 137 1.88 -10.75 -4.28
CA ARG A 137 0.54 -10.50 -3.79
C ARG A 137 0.34 -9.06 -3.26
N PRO A 138 1.25 -8.49 -2.43
CA PRO A 138 1.10 -7.11 -1.98
C PRO A 138 0.94 -6.12 -3.14
N LEU A 139 1.75 -6.22 -4.19
CA LEU A 139 1.61 -5.38 -5.37
C LEU A 139 0.28 -5.59 -6.11
N VAL A 140 -0.21 -6.84 -6.21
CA VAL A 140 -1.53 -7.14 -6.80
C VAL A 140 -2.66 -6.50 -5.98
N ASP A 141 -2.59 -6.57 -4.65
CA ASP A 141 -3.58 -5.93 -3.77
C ASP A 141 -3.59 -4.41 -3.94
N LEU A 142 -2.41 -3.80 -4.08
CA LEU A 142 -2.29 -2.37 -4.33
C LEU A 142 -2.89 -1.97 -5.68
N VAL A 143 -2.57 -2.70 -6.75
CA VAL A 143 -3.11 -2.44 -8.10
C VAL A 143 -4.63 -2.65 -8.11
N ALA A 144 -5.12 -3.72 -7.49
CA ALA A 144 -6.55 -3.97 -7.34
C ALA A 144 -7.24 -2.83 -6.57
N GLY A 145 -6.69 -2.46 -5.41
CA GLY A 145 -7.18 -1.37 -4.56
C GLY A 145 -7.21 -0.01 -5.26
N GLY A 146 -6.13 0.33 -5.97
CA GLY A 146 -6.03 1.55 -6.76
C GLY A 146 -7.06 1.62 -7.87
N THR A 147 -7.27 0.51 -8.59
CA THR A 147 -8.23 0.41 -9.71
C THR A 147 -9.68 0.47 -9.20
N MET A 148 -9.99 -0.24 -8.11
CA MET A 148 -11.37 -0.46 -7.67
C MET A 148 -11.96 0.66 -6.77
N ILE A 149 -11.15 1.56 -6.20
CA ILE A 149 -11.64 2.64 -5.33
C ILE A 149 -11.27 4.04 -5.86
N CYS A 150 -10.10 4.58 -5.49
CA CYS A 150 -9.74 5.99 -5.71
C CYS A 150 -8.25 6.21 -5.98
N GLY A 151 -7.62 5.23 -6.63
CA GLY A 151 -6.25 5.34 -7.10
C GLY A 151 -5.22 5.48 -5.98
N ALA A 152 -4.37 6.49 -6.05
CA ALA A 152 -3.23 6.62 -5.13
C ALA A 152 -3.61 6.70 -3.64
N SER A 153 -4.78 7.26 -3.32
CA SER A 153 -5.25 7.30 -1.92
C SER A 153 -5.59 5.91 -1.39
N ALA A 154 -6.20 5.06 -2.23
CA ALA A 154 -6.48 3.67 -1.88
C ALA A 154 -5.19 2.85 -1.78
N VAL A 155 -4.25 3.03 -2.72
CA VAL A 155 -2.92 2.39 -2.68
C VAL A 155 -2.23 2.70 -1.36
N ASN A 156 -2.14 3.97 -0.98
CA ASN A 156 -1.47 4.39 0.26
C ASN A 156 -2.19 3.88 1.52
N ALA A 157 -3.53 3.77 1.50
CA ALA A 157 -4.30 3.28 2.64
C ALA A 157 -4.18 1.75 2.81
N ILE A 158 -4.10 1.02 1.71
CA ILE A 158 -4.04 -0.45 1.69
C ILE A 158 -2.60 -0.94 1.95
N ALA A 159 -1.59 -0.18 1.56
CA ALA A 159 -0.20 -0.63 1.63
C ALA A 159 0.29 -1.10 3.00
N PRO A 160 -0.02 -0.44 4.13
CA PRO A 160 0.36 -0.94 5.44
C PRO A 160 -0.34 -2.26 5.78
N ALA A 161 -1.62 -2.38 5.42
CA ALA A 161 -2.43 -3.57 5.70
C ALA A 161 -2.02 -4.78 4.85
N CYS A 162 -1.48 -4.52 3.66
CA CYS A 162 -1.05 -5.58 2.75
C CYS A 162 0.44 -5.92 2.84
N GLY A 163 1.21 -5.22 3.68
CA GLY A 163 2.65 -5.41 3.76
C GLY A 163 3.36 -5.05 2.45
N ALA A 164 2.97 -3.95 1.82
CA ALA A 164 3.58 -3.54 0.55
C ALA A 164 4.76 -2.58 0.77
N HIS A 165 5.86 -2.84 0.07
CA HIS A 165 7.06 -2.00 0.08
C HIS A 165 6.80 -0.64 -0.57
N ARG A 166 7.59 0.38 -0.21
CA ARG A 166 7.45 1.73 -0.81
C ARG A 166 7.60 1.72 -2.34
N GLU A 167 8.45 0.84 -2.85
CA GLU A 167 8.63 0.66 -4.29
C GLU A 167 7.36 0.11 -4.96
N GLU A 168 6.71 -0.89 -4.35
CA GLU A 168 5.45 -1.46 -4.83
C GLU A 168 4.32 -0.42 -4.79
N GLN A 169 4.29 0.44 -3.77
CA GLN A 169 3.37 1.59 -3.71
C GLN A 169 3.59 2.54 -4.89
N GLY A 170 4.84 2.91 -5.16
CA GLY A 170 5.20 3.75 -6.30
C GLY A 170 4.76 3.15 -7.63
N VAL A 171 5.01 1.85 -7.83
CA VAL A 171 4.61 1.10 -9.03
C VAL A 171 3.09 1.08 -9.18
N ALA A 172 2.34 0.74 -8.13
CA ALA A 172 0.88 0.69 -8.18
C ALA A 172 0.25 2.06 -8.44
N ILE A 173 0.79 3.14 -7.85
CA ILE A 173 0.38 4.52 -8.13
C ILE A 173 0.64 4.86 -9.60
N GLY A 174 1.82 4.52 -10.13
CA GLY A 174 2.18 4.76 -11.52
C GLY A 174 1.26 4.04 -12.51
N ILE A 175 0.96 2.76 -12.26
CA ILE A 175 0.02 1.96 -13.06
C ILE A 175 -1.39 2.57 -13.03
N THR A 176 -1.88 2.90 -11.84
CA THR A 176 -3.20 3.53 -11.66
C THR A 176 -3.32 4.82 -12.46
N PHE A 177 -2.28 5.65 -12.37
CA PHE A 177 -2.20 6.93 -13.04
C PHE A 177 -2.18 6.76 -14.56
N LEU A 178 -1.35 5.84 -15.07
CA LEU A 178 -1.27 5.53 -16.49
C LEU A 178 -2.65 5.21 -17.07
N PHE A 179 -3.40 4.29 -16.46
CA PHE A 179 -4.73 3.92 -16.96
C PHE A 179 -5.77 5.02 -16.79
N SER A 180 -5.59 5.93 -15.84
CA SER A 180 -6.45 7.11 -15.72
C SER A 180 -6.22 8.10 -16.86
N VAL A 181 -4.96 8.29 -17.27
CA VAL A 181 -4.62 9.06 -18.47
C VAL A 181 -5.11 8.37 -19.74
N THR A 182 -4.95 7.05 -19.86
CA THR A 182 -5.53 6.29 -20.98
C THR A 182 -7.04 6.50 -21.07
N ALA A 183 -7.75 6.52 -19.95
CA ALA A 183 -9.17 6.82 -19.92
C ALA A 183 -9.47 8.26 -20.35
N MET A 184 -8.66 9.24 -19.93
CA MET A 184 -8.77 10.64 -20.38
C MET A 184 -8.73 10.80 -21.89
N LEU A 185 -7.97 9.96 -22.60
CA LEU A 185 -7.82 10.02 -24.05
C LEU A 185 -8.89 9.20 -24.81
N SER A 186 -9.47 8.17 -24.18
CA SER A 186 -10.29 7.17 -24.89
C SER A 186 -11.77 7.17 -24.53
N PHE A 187 -12.16 7.59 -23.31
CA PHE A 187 -13.54 7.40 -22.85
C PHE A 187 -14.55 8.22 -23.63
N ARG A 188 -14.22 9.47 -24.00
CA ARG A 188 -15.13 10.32 -24.80
C ARG A 188 -15.47 9.70 -26.14
N THR A 189 -14.45 9.26 -26.89
CA THR A 189 -14.64 8.63 -28.20
C THR A 189 -15.44 7.35 -28.09
N ILE A 190 -15.17 6.52 -27.08
CA ILE A 190 -15.94 5.28 -26.85
C ILE A 190 -17.39 5.58 -26.46
N ALA A 191 -17.64 6.54 -25.56
CA ALA A 191 -18.98 6.90 -25.13
C ALA A 191 -19.84 7.44 -26.28
N LEU A 192 -19.24 8.27 -27.15
CA LEU A 192 -19.90 8.77 -28.36
C LEU A 192 -20.19 7.64 -29.36
N ALA A 193 -19.25 6.72 -29.56
CA ALA A 193 -19.43 5.57 -30.47
C ALA A 193 -20.56 4.63 -30.01
N ILE A 194 -20.76 4.47 -28.70
CA ILE A 194 -21.84 3.66 -28.11
C ILE A 194 -23.18 4.43 -28.07
N GLY A 195 -23.14 5.75 -28.24
CA GLY A 195 -24.30 6.63 -28.16
C GLY A 195 -24.80 6.86 -26.73
N LEU A 196 -23.89 6.90 -25.74
CA LEU A 196 -24.26 7.24 -24.37
C LEU A 196 -24.58 8.73 -24.25
N ASP A 197 -25.64 9.05 -23.51
CA ASP A 197 -25.89 10.43 -23.12
C ASP A 197 -24.77 10.93 -22.18
N PRO A 198 -24.59 12.24 -22.05
CA PRO A 198 -23.58 12.81 -21.16
C PRO A 198 -23.65 12.30 -19.71
N SER A 199 -24.85 12.05 -19.18
CA SER A 199 -25.04 11.61 -17.79
C SER A 199 -24.55 10.17 -17.59
N PHE A 200 -24.97 9.23 -18.44
CA PHE A 200 -24.49 7.84 -18.39
C PHE A 200 -23.00 7.73 -18.75
N ALA A 201 -22.50 8.57 -19.66
CA ALA A 201 -21.07 8.65 -19.94
C ALA A 201 -20.27 9.16 -18.71
N GLY A 202 -20.82 10.13 -17.97
CA GLY A 202 -20.27 10.58 -16.68
C GLY A 202 -20.33 9.50 -15.60
N LEU A 203 -21.43 8.76 -15.51
CA LEU A 203 -21.56 7.61 -14.61
C LEU A 203 -20.47 6.58 -14.89
N TRP A 204 -20.29 6.21 -16.17
CA TRP A 204 -19.26 5.28 -16.60
C TRP A 204 -17.87 5.78 -16.24
N SER A 205 -17.59 7.05 -16.49
CA SER A 205 -16.34 7.68 -16.10
C SER A 205 -16.03 7.55 -14.61
N GLY A 206 -16.96 7.92 -13.72
CA GLY A 206 -16.73 7.80 -12.28
C GLY A 206 -16.67 6.36 -11.76
N LEU A 207 -17.29 5.39 -12.46
CA LEU A 207 -17.23 3.98 -12.10
C LEU A 207 -16.01 3.23 -12.66
N ALA A 208 -15.38 3.71 -13.73
CA ALA A 208 -14.28 3.00 -14.37
C ALA A 208 -12.92 3.70 -14.31
N VAL A 209 -12.85 5.04 -14.24
CA VAL A 209 -11.57 5.76 -14.12
C VAL A 209 -11.02 5.60 -12.70
N ASN A 210 -9.71 5.38 -12.56
CA ASN A 210 -9.13 4.89 -11.30
C ASN A 210 -8.99 5.98 -10.23
N ASP A 211 -8.63 7.21 -10.59
CA ASP A 211 -8.57 8.33 -9.65
C ASP A 211 -9.73 9.33 -9.80
N LEU A 212 -9.96 10.11 -8.74
CA LEU A 212 -11.10 11.03 -8.66
C LEU A 212 -10.97 12.21 -9.61
N SER A 213 -9.77 12.79 -9.72
CA SER A 213 -9.54 13.93 -10.58
C SER A 213 -9.71 13.59 -12.06
N SER A 214 -9.12 12.49 -12.52
CA SER A 214 -9.22 12.04 -13.91
C SER A 214 -10.65 11.61 -14.26
N ALA A 215 -11.39 11.03 -13.31
CA ALA A 215 -12.80 10.69 -13.51
C ALA A 215 -13.64 11.94 -13.76
N VAL A 216 -13.54 12.95 -12.89
CA VAL A 216 -14.29 14.21 -13.06
C VAL A 216 -13.86 14.93 -14.34
N ALA A 217 -12.57 14.91 -14.66
CA ALA A 217 -12.04 15.43 -15.91
C ALA A 217 -12.67 14.77 -17.15
N VAL A 218 -12.70 13.44 -17.21
CA VAL A 218 -13.36 12.70 -18.31
C VAL A 218 -14.85 13.00 -18.37
N GLY A 219 -15.54 12.99 -17.23
CA GLY A 219 -16.96 13.35 -17.17
C GLY A 219 -17.23 14.75 -17.72
N ALA A 220 -16.40 15.73 -17.36
CA ALA A 220 -16.52 17.11 -17.84
C ALA A 220 -16.32 17.22 -19.36
N GLN A 221 -15.51 16.36 -19.98
CA GLN A 221 -15.38 16.30 -21.44
C GLN A 221 -16.69 15.86 -22.13
N MET A 222 -17.57 15.13 -21.44
CA MET A 222 -18.88 14.72 -21.97
C MET A 222 -19.93 15.83 -21.86
N GLY A 223 -19.66 16.88 -21.09
CA GLY A 223 -20.60 17.95 -20.78
C GLY A 223 -20.77 18.16 -19.27
N GLU A 224 -21.57 19.17 -18.92
CA GLU A 224 -21.81 19.58 -17.53
C GLU A 224 -22.42 18.48 -16.67
N SER A 225 -23.45 17.80 -17.19
CA SER A 225 -24.08 16.65 -16.55
C SER A 225 -23.12 15.47 -16.35
N GLY A 226 -22.22 15.24 -17.31
CA GLY A 226 -21.22 14.19 -17.22
C GLY A 226 -20.21 14.42 -16.10
N GLY A 227 -19.73 15.65 -15.93
CA GLY A 227 -18.81 16.00 -14.84
C GLY A 227 -19.44 15.83 -13.46
N VAL A 228 -20.71 16.25 -13.32
CA VAL A 228 -21.48 16.08 -12.08
C VAL A 228 -21.69 14.60 -11.76
N MET A 229 -22.15 13.81 -12.74
CA MET A 229 -22.41 12.38 -12.52
C MET A 229 -21.13 11.60 -12.23
N ALA A 230 -20.01 11.94 -12.89
CA ALA A 230 -18.70 11.35 -12.60
C ALA A 230 -18.25 11.64 -11.16
N ALA A 231 -18.40 12.88 -10.69
CA ALA A 231 -18.09 13.24 -9.31
C ALA A 231 -18.96 12.46 -8.31
N ALA A 232 -20.26 12.34 -8.58
CA ALA A 232 -21.20 11.62 -7.72
C ALA A 232 -20.89 10.12 -7.64
N SER A 233 -20.77 9.43 -8.78
CA SER A 233 -20.53 7.99 -8.82
C SER A 233 -19.15 7.61 -8.27
N LYS A 234 -18.12 8.43 -8.51
CA LYS A 234 -16.79 8.23 -7.94
C LYS A 234 -16.76 8.45 -6.43
N SER A 235 -17.47 9.47 -5.94
CA SER A 235 -17.62 9.71 -4.50
C SER A 235 -18.36 8.57 -3.80
N ALA A 236 -19.39 8.00 -4.45
CA ALA A 236 -20.08 6.82 -3.94
C ALA A 236 -19.15 5.61 -3.81
N ARG A 237 -18.22 5.39 -4.76
CA ARG A 237 -17.19 4.34 -4.64
C ARG A 237 -16.20 4.58 -3.51
N ILE A 238 -15.90 5.83 -3.17
CA ILE A 238 -15.03 6.14 -2.02
C ILE A 238 -15.67 5.67 -0.71
N LEU A 239 -17.00 5.74 -0.58
CA LEU A 239 -17.72 5.21 0.58
C LEU A 239 -17.56 3.68 0.71
N LEU A 240 -17.37 2.98 -0.41
CA LEU A 240 -17.11 1.53 -0.44
C LEU A 240 -15.68 1.17 0.01
N LEU A 241 -14.77 2.14 0.19
CA LEU A 241 -13.42 1.89 0.70
C LEU A 241 -13.46 1.26 2.09
N ALA A 242 -14.30 1.80 2.98
CA ALA A 242 -14.39 1.33 4.36
C ALA A 242 -14.81 -0.15 4.46
N PRO A 243 -15.93 -0.62 3.84
CA PRO A 243 -16.28 -2.03 3.86
C PRO A 243 -15.25 -2.92 3.16
N VAL A 244 -14.56 -2.43 2.11
CA VAL A 244 -13.49 -3.19 1.45
C VAL A 244 -12.27 -3.38 2.35
N LEU A 245 -11.83 -2.34 3.06
CA LEU A 245 -10.74 -2.45 4.03
C LEU A 245 -11.07 -3.45 5.14
N VAL A 246 -12.32 -3.44 5.60
CA VAL A 246 -12.82 -4.44 6.56
C VAL A 246 -12.78 -5.83 5.95
N ALA A 247 -13.27 -6.02 4.73
CA ALA A 247 -13.24 -7.32 4.07
C ALA A 247 -11.80 -7.84 3.86
N ILE A 248 -10.85 -6.99 3.48
CA ILE A 248 -9.43 -7.34 3.35
C ILE A 248 -8.85 -7.73 4.71
N ALA A 249 -9.12 -6.95 5.76
CA ALA A 249 -8.67 -7.25 7.12
C ALA A 249 -9.25 -8.58 7.64
N LEU A 250 -10.53 -8.85 7.38
CA LEU A 250 -11.20 -10.11 7.72
C LEU A 250 -10.65 -11.30 6.92
N ALA A 251 -10.41 -11.13 5.62
CA ALA A 251 -9.89 -12.19 4.75
C ALA A 251 -8.43 -12.55 5.05
N ARG A 252 -7.69 -11.63 5.67
CA ARG A 252 -6.30 -11.82 6.13
C ARG A 252 -6.21 -12.18 7.61
N ARG A 253 -7.33 -12.41 8.30
CA ARG A 253 -7.29 -12.95 9.66
C ARG A 253 -6.72 -14.37 9.61
N ASP A 254 -5.50 -14.52 10.10
CA ASP A 254 -5.07 -15.78 10.67
C ASP A 254 -5.89 -16.03 11.94
N ALA A 255 -6.21 -17.30 12.22
CA ALA A 255 -6.98 -17.76 13.38
C ALA A 255 -6.35 -17.39 14.75
N ARG A 256 -5.22 -16.68 14.76
CA ARG A 256 -4.44 -16.29 15.93
C ARG A 256 -4.52 -14.80 16.30
N GLN A 257 -5.33 -13.98 15.61
CA GLN A 257 -5.43 -12.53 15.88
C GLN A 257 -6.85 -12.11 16.31
N SER A 258 -6.94 -11.47 17.49
CA SER A 258 -8.19 -11.01 18.11
C SER A 258 -8.94 -9.99 17.24
N ALA A 259 -10.27 -10.08 17.24
CA ALA A 259 -11.14 -9.27 16.41
C ALA A 259 -11.10 -7.77 16.78
N PRO A 260 -11.07 -6.82 15.82
CA PRO A 260 -11.41 -5.43 16.08
C PRO A 260 -12.81 -5.31 16.70
N ARG A 261 -12.91 -4.58 17.82
CA ARG A 261 -14.17 -4.26 18.51
C ARG A 261 -15.10 -3.51 17.56
N SER A 262 -16.40 -3.82 17.57
CA SER A 262 -17.43 -3.21 16.69
C SER A 262 -17.42 -1.66 16.71
N ASN A 263 -17.05 -1.06 17.84
CA ASN A 263 -16.97 0.39 18.01
C ASN A 263 -15.78 1.04 17.26
N GLN A 264 -14.68 0.31 17.02
CA GLN A 264 -13.55 0.79 16.19
C GLN A 264 -13.89 0.76 14.69
N LEU A 265 -14.71 -0.20 14.27
CA LEU A 265 -15.21 -0.33 12.90
C LEU A 265 -16.07 0.87 12.50
N VAL A 266 -17.06 1.22 13.33
CA VAL A 266 -17.94 2.39 13.08
C VAL A 266 -17.12 3.69 13.07
N LYS A 267 -16.19 3.85 14.02
CA LYS A 267 -15.29 5.01 14.06
C LYS A 267 -14.42 5.11 12.81
N SER A 268 -13.86 4.00 12.34
CA SER A 268 -13.04 3.93 11.12
C SER A 268 -13.85 4.25 9.84
N ILE A 269 -15.12 3.85 9.78
CA ILE A 269 -16.03 4.20 8.67
C ILE A 269 -16.34 5.70 8.66
N VAL A 270 -16.62 6.30 9.83
CA VAL A 270 -16.89 7.74 9.95
C VAL A 270 -15.64 8.57 9.64
N ASP A 271 -14.48 8.15 10.13
CA ASP A 271 -13.19 8.80 9.83
C ASP A 271 -12.79 8.63 8.35
N ALA A 272 -13.26 7.58 7.68
CA ALA A 272 -13.03 7.34 6.26
C ALA A 272 -13.92 8.20 5.34
N LEU A 273 -14.98 8.82 5.86
CA LEU A 273 -15.89 9.65 5.06
C LEU A 273 -15.19 10.99 4.72
N PRO A 274 -14.84 11.26 3.45
CA PRO A 274 -14.11 12.47 3.13
C PRO A 274 -15.00 13.70 3.31
N GLY A 275 -14.64 14.60 4.21
CA GLY A 275 -15.43 15.80 4.51
C GLY A 275 -15.75 16.72 3.32
N PHE A 276 -15.00 16.61 2.20
CA PHE A 276 -15.31 17.34 0.98
C PHE A 276 -16.58 16.84 0.27
N ILE A 277 -16.98 15.58 0.47
CA ILE A 277 -18.26 15.04 -0.05
C ILE A 277 -19.42 15.76 0.64
N VAL A 278 -19.33 15.96 1.96
CA VAL A 278 -20.34 16.71 2.71
C VAL A 278 -20.44 18.14 2.18
N GLY A 279 -19.30 18.81 1.96
CA GLY A 279 -19.28 20.15 1.36
C GLY A 279 -19.93 20.20 -0.03
N TYR A 280 -19.66 19.21 -0.88
CA TYR A 280 -20.31 19.06 -2.18
C TYR A 280 -21.84 18.93 -2.07
N VAL A 281 -22.33 18.04 -1.19
CA VAL A 281 -23.77 17.83 -0.97
C VAL A 281 -24.43 19.10 -0.43
N VAL A 282 -23.79 19.78 0.53
CA VAL A 282 -24.30 21.05 1.07
C VAL A 282 -24.41 22.09 -0.02
N LEU A 283 -23.37 22.29 -0.85
CA LEU A 283 -23.43 23.26 -1.94
C LEU A 283 -24.43 22.87 -3.03
N ALA A 284 -24.65 21.58 -3.28
CA ALA A 284 -25.72 21.12 -4.18
C ALA A 284 -27.12 21.43 -3.63
N ILE A 285 -27.34 21.28 -2.32
CA ILE A 285 -28.59 21.69 -1.67
C ILE A 285 -28.76 23.21 -1.74
N VAL A 286 -27.71 23.98 -1.44
CA VAL A 286 -27.73 25.45 -1.55
C VAL A 286 -28.07 25.87 -2.97
N ARG A 287 -27.45 25.24 -3.98
CA ARG A 287 -27.77 25.45 -5.39
C ARG A 287 -29.24 25.16 -5.68
N ALA A 288 -29.74 24.03 -5.21
CA ALA A 288 -31.10 23.60 -5.49
C ALA A 288 -32.19 24.43 -4.82
N THR A 289 -31.93 24.91 -3.60
CA THR A 289 -32.83 25.82 -2.90
C THR A 289 -32.72 27.22 -3.49
N GLY A 290 -31.49 27.68 -3.78
CA GLY A 290 -31.24 28.99 -4.35
C GLY A 290 -31.83 29.16 -5.75
N ASP A 291 -31.84 28.13 -6.59
CA ASP A 291 -32.54 28.19 -7.89
C ASP A 291 -34.05 28.35 -7.75
N ARG A 292 -34.67 27.71 -6.74
CA ARG A 292 -36.10 27.83 -6.49
C ARG A 292 -36.50 29.19 -5.91
N VAL A 293 -35.65 29.75 -5.06
CA VAL A 293 -35.96 30.99 -4.31
C VAL A 293 -35.45 32.23 -5.01
N PHE A 294 -34.25 32.18 -5.61
CA PHE A 294 -33.52 33.32 -6.18
C PHE A 294 -33.20 33.15 -7.67
N GLY A 295 -33.79 32.17 -8.36
CA GLY A 295 -33.45 31.83 -9.75
C GLY A 295 -33.52 33.00 -10.74
N GLU A 296 -34.42 33.96 -10.52
CA GLU A 296 -34.56 35.14 -11.37
C GLU A 296 -33.63 36.31 -10.98
N VAL A 297 -33.07 36.27 -9.77
CA VAL A 297 -32.23 37.36 -9.23
C VAL A 297 -30.88 37.42 -9.97
N ALA A 298 -30.54 38.59 -10.51
CA ALA A 298 -29.30 38.80 -11.26
C ALA A 298 -28.03 38.45 -10.45
N ALA A 299 -28.02 38.77 -9.15
CA ALA A 299 -26.90 38.44 -8.25
C ALA A 299 -26.69 36.92 -8.13
N TRP A 300 -27.76 36.12 -8.12
CA TRP A 300 -27.66 34.65 -8.10
C TRP A 300 -27.06 34.13 -9.40
N LYS A 301 -27.53 34.61 -10.56
CA LYS A 301 -26.98 34.30 -11.89
C LYS A 301 -25.49 34.65 -12.00
N MET A 302 -25.09 35.81 -11.48
CA MET A 302 -23.68 36.25 -11.44
C MET A 302 -22.82 35.34 -10.56
N LEU A 303 -23.31 34.96 -9.36
CA LEU A 303 -22.61 34.05 -8.46
C LEU A 303 -22.34 32.69 -9.12
N ILE A 304 -23.32 32.14 -9.84
CA ILE A 304 -23.19 30.86 -10.55
C ILE A 304 -22.17 30.96 -11.69
N SER A 305 -22.21 32.07 -12.45
CA SER A 305 -21.26 32.32 -13.53
C SER A 305 -19.82 32.43 -12.99
N ALA A 306 -19.64 33.17 -11.89
CA ALA A 306 -18.35 33.28 -11.20
C ALA A 306 -17.86 31.92 -10.68
N ASN A 307 -18.75 31.11 -10.07
CA ASN A 307 -18.42 29.75 -9.64
C ASN A 307 -17.95 28.88 -10.81
N ARG A 308 -18.63 28.95 -11.96
CA ARG A 308 -18.26 28.20 -13.18
C ARG A 308 -16.84 28.57 -13.63
N PHE A 309 -16.55 29.87 -13.74
CA PHE A 309 -15.22 30.35 -14.15
C PHE A 309 -14.12 29.90 -13.18
N VAL A 310 -14.33 30.07 -11.87
CA VAL A 310 -13.37 29.65 -10.84
C VAL A 310 -13.14 28.14 -10.94
N LEU A 311 -14.21 27.36 -11.06
CA LEU A 311 -14.13 25.91 -11.14
C LEU A 311 -13.34 25.43 -12.36
N ASP A 312 -13.57 26.02 -13.54
CA ASP A 312 -12.85 25.66 -14.77
C ASP A 312 -11.33 25.92 -14.62
N VAL A 313 -10.95 27.08 -14.04
CA VAL A 313 -9.54 27.40 -13.74
C VAL A 313 -8.92 26.40 -12.76
N LEU A 314 -9.63 26.08 -11.67
CA LEU A 314 -9.12 25.14 -10.66
C LEU A 314 -8.99 23.73 -11.21
N MET A 315 -9.94 23.26 -12.04
CA MET A 315 -9.89 21.94 -12.66
C MET A 315 -8.77 21.84 -13.69
N SER A 316 -8.56 22.86 -14.51
CA SER A 316 -7.41 22.94 -15.40
C SER A 316 -6.09 22.96 -14.62
N ALA A 317 -5.99 23.67 -13.50
CA ALA A 317 -4.79 23.67 -12.67
C ALA A 317 -4.52 22.29 -12.02
N VAL A 318 -5.58 21.61 -11.56
CA VAL A 318 -5.47 20.24 -11.05
C VAL A 318 -5.00 19.30 -12.15
N ALA A 319 -5.54 19.40 -13.37
CA ALA A 319 -5.13 18.59 -14.51
C ALA A 319 -3.66 18.85 -14.91
N ALA A 320 -3.21 20.10 -14.88
CA ALA A 320 -1.79 20.43 -15.05
C ALA A 320 -0.92 19.80 -13.96
N GLY A 321 -1.35 19.87 -12.70
CA GLY A 321 -0.67 19.23 -11.58
C GLY A 321 -0.57 17.72 -11.74
N ILE A 322 -1.60 17.07 -12.29
CA ILE A 322 -1.62 15.64 -12.63
C ILE A 322 -0.59 15.37 -13.74
N GLY A 323 -0.59 16.15 -14.82
CA GLY A 323 0.41 16.05 -15.90
C GLY A 323 1.85 16.17 -15.38
N LEU A 324 2.10 17.10 -14.46
CA LEU A 324 3.40 17.30 -13.81
C LEU A 324 3.81 16.17 -12.83
N HIS A 325 2.97 15.16 -12.64
CA HIS A 325 3.33 13.91 -11.95
C HIS A 325 3.43 12.71 -12.91
N LEU A 326 3.06 12.87 -14.19
CA LEU A 326 3.10 11.80 -15.19
C LEU A 326 4.54 11.55 -15.65
N SER A 327 5.33 10.79 -14.90
CA SER A 327 6.68 10.42 -15.34
C SER A 327 6.64 9.18 -16.25
N VAL A 328 6.94 9.34 -17.53
CA VAL A 328 7.06 8.23 -18.50
C VAL A 328 8.17 7.25 -18.10
N ARG A 329 9.29 7.73 -17.53
CA ARG A 329 10.39 6.86 -17.06
C ARG A 329 9.96 5.90 -15.94
N THR A 330 9.26 6.41 -14.94
CA THR A 330 8.66 5.60 -13.85
C THR A 330 7.68 4.55 -14.38
N ILE A 331 6.90 4.89 -15.43
CA ILE A 331 6.00 3.93 -16.08
C ILE A 331 6.80 2.84 -16.81
N LEU A 332 7.83 3.21 -17.58
CA LEU A 332 8.68 2.26 -18.30
C LEU A 332 9.57 1.41 -17.38
N GLY A 333 9.90 1.90 -16.18
CA GLY A 333 10.63 1.16 -15.15
C GLY A 333 9.76 0.25 -14.28
N SER A 334 8.44 0.22 -14.49
CA SER A 334 7.53 -0.66 -13.75
C SER A 334 7.63 -2.12 -14.23
N SER A 335 7.36 -3.08 -13.34
CA SER A 335 7.31 -4.50 -13.73
C SER A 335 6.25 -4.69 -14.81
N ILE A 336 6.66 -5.12 -16.01
CA ILE A 336 5.76 -5.37 -17.15
C ILE A 336 4.61 -6.33 -16.78
N ARG A 337 4.89 -7.29 -15.88
CA ARG A 337 3.89 -8.22 -15.35
C ARG A 337 2.81 -7.48 -14.55
N ALA A 338 3.20 -6.55 -13.68
CA ALA A 338 2.27 -5.73 -12.90
C ALA A 338 1.47 -4.76 -13.80
N LEU A 339 2.09 -4.23 -14.85
CA LEU A 339 1.40 -3.41 -15.85
C LEU A 339 0.24 -4.19 -16.49
N PHE A 340 0.46 -5.45 -16.90
CA PHE A 340 -0.60 -6.29 -17.47
C PHE A 340 -1.71 -6.62 -16.45
N VAL A 341 -1.38 -6.81 -15.17
CA VAL A 341 -2.40 -6.95 -14.12
C VAL A 341 -3.27 -5.69 -14.06
N GLY A 342 -2.66 -4.51 -14.00
CA GLY A 342 -3.37 -3.23 -13.99
C GLY A 342 -4.19 -2.98 -15.26
N ALA A 343 -3.65 -3.37 -16.42
CA ALA A 343 -4.33 -3.27 -17.70
C ALA A 343 -5.59 -4.13 -17.73
N GLY A 344 -5.46 -5.41 -17.38
CA GLY A 344 -6.58 -6.34 -17.36
C GLY A 344 -7.64 -5.92 -16.34
N ALA A 345 -7.24 -5.46 -15.16
CA ALA A 345 -8.16 -4.93 -14.16
C ALA A 345 -8.91 -3.69 -14.66
N SER A 346 -8.21 -2.71 -15.25
CA SER A 346 -8.80 -1.47 -15.75
C SER A 346 -9.72 -1.71 -16.96
N VAL A 347 -9.30 -2.57 -17.89
CA VAL A 347 -10.10 -2.95 -19.06
C VAL A 347 -11.35 -3.72 -18.63
N TRP A 348 -11.23 -4.66 -17.68
CA TRP A 348 -12.38 -5.37 -17.13
C TRP A 348 -13.37 -4.41 -16.45
N MET A 349 -12.85 -3.53 -15.59
CA MET A 349 -13.65 -2.52 -14.89
C MET A 349 -14.39 -1.62 -15.88
N ALA A 350 -13.69 -1.08 -16.89
CA ALA A 350 -14.28 -0.22 -17.91
C ALA A 350 -15.29 -0.96 -18.79
N GLY A 351 -14.95 -2.17 -19.25
CA GLY A 351 -15.78 -2.99 -20.13
C GLY A 351 -17.06 -3.47 -19.46
N LEU A 352 -16.98 -3.97 -18.22
CA LEU A 352 -18.16 -4.43 -17.49
C LEU A 352 -19.11 -3.28 -17.17
N THR A 353 -18.56 -2.16 -16.67
CA THR A 353 -19.38 -0.99 -16.30
C THR A 353 -20.04 -0.35 -17.53
N VAL A 354 -19.32 -0.17 -18.66
CA VAL A 354 -19.94 0.39 -19.88
C VAL A 354 -21.02 -0.53 -20.42
N THR A 355 -20.81 -1.84 -20.37
CA THR A 355 -21.80 -2.82 -20.83
C THR A 355 -23.07 -2.73 -19.99
N MET A 356 -22.95 -2.77 -18.66
CA MET A 356 -24.11 -2.63 -17.76
C MET A 356 -24.83 -1.30 -17.99
N ILE A 357 -24.09 -0.19 -18.07
CA ILE A 357 -24.64 1.16 -18.25
C ILE A 357 -25.33 1.28 -19.61
N ALA A 358 -24.78 0.71 -20.68
CA ALA A 358 -25.41 0.72 -22.00
C ALA A 358 -26.77 0.01 -22.03
N PHE A 359 -26.96 -1.06 -21.24
CA PHE A 359 -28.26 -1.72 -21.09
C PHE A 359 -29.21 -0.94 -20.18
N LEU A 360 -28.69 -0.34 -19.10
CA LEU A 360 -29.46 0.53 -18.21
C LEU A 360 -29.99 1.78 -18.95
N ALA A 361 -29.17 2.38 -19.82
CA ALA A 361 -29.53 3.51 -20.66
C ALA A 361 -30.62 3.20 -21.70
N ARG A 362 -30.93 1.91 -21.92
CA ARG A 362 -31.99 1.43 -22.83
C ARG A 362 -33.17 0.83 -22.06
N ASP A 363 -33.31 1.17 -20.78
CA ASP A 363 -34.34 0.66 -19.86
C ASP A 363 -34.36 -0.87 -19.68
N ARG A 364 -33.23 -1.54 -19.93
CA ARG A 364 -33.07 -3.00 -19.78
C ARG A 364 -32.35 -3.37 -18.48
N ALA A 365 -32.87 -2.90 -17.36
CA ALA A 365 -32.25 -3.10 -16.05
C ALA A 365 -32.03 -4.59 -15.68
N GLY A 366 -32.98 -5.47 -16.03
CA GLY A 366 -32.86 -6.91 -15.77
C GLY A 366 -31.65 -7.55 -16.47
N ILE A 367 -31.37 -7.15 -17.72
CA ILE A 367 -30.20 -7.64 -18.46
C ILE A 367 -28.91 -7.11 -17.84
N ALA A 368 -28.86 -5.82 -17.49
CA ALA A 368 -27.69 -5.23 -16.85
C ALA A 368 -27.34 -5.93 -15.52
N ILE A 369 -28.35 -6.22 -14.69
CA ILE A 369 -28.19 -6.95 -13.42
C ILE A 369 -27.69 -8.37 -13.69
N ALA A 370 -28.28 -9.08 -14.67
CA ALA A 370 -27.84 -10.44 -15.02
C ALA A 370 -26.37 -10.46 -15.50
N ILE A 371 -25.97 -9.50 -16.34
CA ILE A 371 -24.57 -9.36 -16.79
C ILE A 371 -23.64 -9.14 -15.60
N GLY A 372 -23.98 -8.22 -14.69
CA GLY A 372 -23.19 -7.95 -13.49
C GLY A 372 -23.09 -9.17 -12.58
N ALA A 373 -24.19 -9.88 -12.36
CA ALA A 373 -24.23 -11.08 -11.52
C ALA A 373 -23.40 -12.23 -12.11
N VAL A 374 -23.55 -12.51 -13.41
CA VAL A 374 -22.75 -13.53 -14.11
C VAL A 374 -21.27 -13.18 -14.04
N ALA A 375 -20.90 -11.94 -14.37
CA ALA A 375 -19.51 -11.49 -14.29
C ALA A 375 -18.91 -11.66 -12.89
N LEU A 376 -19.66 -11.28 -11.84
CA LEU A 376 -19.22 -11.44 -10.45
C LEU A 376 -19.07 -12.92 -10.06
N VAL A 377 -20.07 -13.75 -10.34
CA VAL A 377 -20.05 -15.18 -10.00
C VAL A 377 -18.92 -15.89 -10.74
N THR A 378 -18.80 -15.67 -12.05
CA THR A 378 -17.75 -16.29 -12.87
C THR A 378 -16.35 -15.89 -12.39
N THR A 379 -16.11 -14.59 -12.15
CA THR A 379 -14.79 -14.13 -11.67
C THR A 379 -14.47 -14.66 -10.27
N PHE A 380 -15.46 -14.73 -9.38
CA PHE A 380 -15.30 -15.34 -8.05
C PHE A 380 -14.98 -16.83 -8.13
N VAL A 381 -15.71 -17.60 -8.94
CA VAL A 381 -15.50 -19.05 -9.10
C VAL A 381 -14.12 -19.32 -9.71
N LEU A 382 -13.73 -18.58 -10.76
CA LEU A 382 -12.40 -18.70 -11.35
C LEU A 382 -11.30 -18.34 -10.35
N HIS A 383 -11.48 -17.28 -9.57
CA HIS A 383 -10.55 -16.93 -8.50
C HIS A 383 -10.44 -18.04 -7.46
N ARG A 384 -11.55 -18.67 -7.04
CA ARG A 384 -11.53 -19.80 -6.10
C ARG A 384 -10.80 -21.02 -6.64
N ILE A 385 -10.96 -21.32 -7.93
CA ILE A 385 -10.32 -22.47 -8.59
C ILE A 385 -8.82 -22.21 -8.78
N PHE A 386 -8.46 -21.08 -9.38
CA PHE A 386 -7.09 -20.81 -9.83
C PHE A 386 -6.22 -20.08 -8.80
N ALA A 387 -6.81 -19.34 -7.87
CA ALA A 387 -6.11 -18.67 -6.77
C ALA A 387 -6.37 -19.33 -5.41
N GLY A 388 -6.89 -20.57 -5.40
CA GLY A 388 -7.07 -21.37 -4.20
C GLY A 388 -5.75 -21.73 -3.49
N LYS A 389 -5.82 -22.21 -2.24
CA LYS A 389 -4.64 -22.49 -1.39
C LYS A 389 -3.56 -23.33 -2.08
N LYS A 390 -3.95 -24.39 -2.80
CA LYS A 390 -3.01 -25.29 -3.50
C LYS A 390 -2.29 -24.60 -4.66
N ALA A 391 -3.01 -23.83 -5.48
CA ALA A 391 -2.44 -23.08 -6.60
C ALA A 391 -1.54 -21.95 -6.10
N ARG A 392 -1.94 -21.26 -5.02
CA ARG A 392 -1.11 -20.27 -4.34
C ARG A 392 0.21 -20.86 -3.86
N ALA A 393 0.17 -21.99 -3.15
CA ALA A 393 1.38 -22.66 -2.67
C ALA A 393 2.30 -23.09 -3.84
N GLN A 394 1.74 -23.59 -4.94
CA GLN A 394 2.53 -23.91 -6.14
C GLN A 394 3.15 -22.67 -6.80
N ALA A 395 2.44 -21.54 -6.82
CA ALA A 395 2.97 -20.29 -7.35
C ALA A 395 4.12 -19.74 -6.49
N ILE A 396 4.02 -19.87 -5.16
CA ILE A 396 5.09 -19.49 -4.22
C ILE A 396 6.32 -20.39 -4.43
N GLU A 397 6.15 -21.71 -4.54
CA GLU A 397 7.27 -22.65 -4.80
C GLU A 397 8.01 -22.28 -6.09
N ARG A 398 7.29 -22.02 -7.19
CA ARG A 398 7.90 -21.62 -8.47
C ARG A 398 8.68 -20.31 -8.36
N ARG A 399 8.21 -19.36 -7.56
CA ARG A 399 8.89 -18.08 -7.32
C ARG A 399 10.16 -18.27 -6.51
N PHE A 400 10.10 -19.11 -5.47
CA PHE A 400 11.25 -19.53 -4.68
C PHE A 400 12.32 -20.21 -5.54
N GLU A 401 11.91 -21.14 -6.41
CA GLU A 401 12.80 -21.80 -7.38
C GLU A 401 13.46 -20.82 -8.35
N SER A 402 12.76 -19.76 -8.76
CA SER A 402 13.31 -18.70 -9.63
C SER A 402 14.15 -17.64 -8.90
N GLY A 403 14.31 -17.72 -7.58
CA GLY A 403 15.10 -16.76 -6.80
C GLY A 403 14.43 -15.40 -6.61
N GLU A 404 13.09 -15.34 -6.67
CA GLU A 404 12.36 -14.11 -6.36
C GLU A 404 12.24 -13.92 -4.84
N LEU A 405 12.29 -12.66 -4.39
CA LEU A 405 12.12 -12.30 -2.98
C LEU A 405 10.77 -12.78 -2.43
N LEU A 406 10.78 -13.20 -1.17
CA LEU A 406 9.63 -13.75 -0.44
C LEU A 406 9.19 -12.80 0.67
N THR A 407 7.88 -12.76 0.91
CA THR A 407 7.32 -12.16 2.13
C THR A 407 7.37 -13.16 3.29
N LEU A 408 7.10 -12.68 4.50
CA LEU A 408 7.09 -13.51 5.70
C LEU A 408 5.93 -14.52 5.66
N GLU A 409 4.74 -14.10 5.22
CA GLU A 409 3.60 -15.00 4.95
C GLU A 409 3.93 -16.07 3.88
N GLU A 410 4.69 -15.71 2.84
CA GLU A 410 5.08 -16.67 1.79
C GLU A 410 6.07 -17.70 2.31
N ALA A 411 6.99 -17.29 3.17
CA ALA A 411 7.94 -18.18 3.83
C ALA A 411 7.25 -19.20 4.75
N THR A 412 6.24 -18.80 5.53
CA THR A 412 5.50 -19.76 6.38
C THR A 412 4.77 -20.82 5.56
N VAL A 413 4.21 -20.45 4.41
CA VAL A 413 3.56 -21.40 3.49
C VAL A 413 4.55 -22.41 2.91
N LEU A 414 5.78 -21.99 2.58
CA LEU A 414 6.83 -22.89 2.12
C LEU A 414 7.31 -23.82 3.23
N LEU A 415 7.47 -23.30 4.45
CA LEU A 415 7.86 -24.08 5.63
C LEU A 415 6.82 -25.17 5.93
N ASP A 416 5.52 -24.83 5.97
CA ASP A 416 4.43 -25.80 6.13
C ASP A 416 4.52 -26.92 5.09
N ARG A 417 4.76 -26.56 3.83
CA ARG A 417 4.83 -27.54 2.73
C ARG A 417 6.04 -28.45 2.82
N ARG A 418 7.22 -27.89 3.12
CA ARG A 418 8.45 -28.68 3.26
C ARG A 418 8.37 -29.59 4.48
N GLU A 419 7.68 -29.15 5.54
CA GLU A 419 7.39 -29.99 6.70
C GLU A 419 6.44 -31.14 6.35
N GLU A 420 5.34 -30.89 5.65
CA GLU A 420 4.42 -31.94 5.17
C GLU A 420 5.13 -32.97 4.28
N ALA A 421 6.11 -32.52 3.49
CA ALA A 421 6.93 -33.39 2.64
C ALA A 421 8.12 -34.05 3.37
N GLY A 422 8.40 -33.69 4.63
CA GLY A 422 9.56 -34.19 5.39
C GLY A 422 10.92 -33.76 4.81
N SER A 423 10.99 -32.61 4.14
CA SER A 423 12.15 -32.17 3.34
C SER A 423 12.72 -30.81 3.79
N ILE A 424 12.71 -30.56 5.11
CA ILE A 424 13.40 -29.41 5.69
C ILE A 424 14.88 -29.75 5.83
N ASP A 425 15.70 -29.22 4.93
CA ASP A 425 17.16 -29.34 4.94
C ASP A 425 17.84 -27.96 5.05
N ASP A 426 19.16 -27.97 5.30
CA ASP A 426 19.92 -26.75 5.51
C ASP A 426 19.99 -25.85 4.25
N VAL A 427 20.03 -26.47 3.07
CA VAL A 427 20.08 -25.76 1.78
C VAL A 427 18.80 -24.95 1.59
N PHE A 428 17.65 -25.55 1.88
CA PHE A 428 16.35 -24.91 1.85
C PHE A 428 16.26 -23.77 2.86
N LEU A 429 16.63 -23.98 4.13
CA LEU A 429 16.51 -22.98 5.19
C LEU A 429 17.38 -21.74 4.91
N ARG A 430 18.63 -21.94 4.47
CA ARG A 430 19.53 -20.85 4.06
C ARG A 430 18.95 -20.06 2.90
N ARG A 431 18.49 -20.76 1.85
CA ARG A 431 17.90 -20.12 0.67
C ARG A 431 16.60 -19.38 1.00
N LEU A 432 15.79 -19.92 1.91
CA LEU A 432 14.56 -19.29 2.38
C LEU A 432 14.87 -17.98 3.10
N LEU A 433 15.85 -17.96 4.02
CA LEU A 433 16.27 -16.73 4.69
C LEU A 433 16.88 -15.72 3.72
N ASP A 434 17.74 -16.17 2.80
CA ASP A 434 18.38 -15.31 1.81
C ASP A 434 17.33 -14.54 0.98
N LEU A 435 16.30 -15.23 0.51
CA LEU A 435 15.20 -14.63 -0.26
C LEU A 435 14.16 -13.89 0.60
N LEU A 436 14.19 -14.02 1.93
CA LEU A 436 13.22 -13.39 2.82
C LEU A 436 13.44 -11.88 2.90
N SER A 437 12.46 -11.12 2.42
CA SER A 437 12.47 -9.65 2.41
C SER A 437 11.12 -9.13 2.91
N PRO A 438 10.90 -9.19 4.24
CA PRO A 438 9.64 -8.87 4.86
C PRO A 438 9.35 -7.37 4.76
N SER A 439 8.07 -7.03 4.67
CA SER A 439 7.65 -5.63 4.64
C SER A 439 7.53 -5.01 6.03
N ILE A 440 7.55 -3.68 6.09
CA ILE A 440 7.29 -2.93 7.33
C ILE A 440 5.98 -3.38 7.99
N GLY A 441 4.94 -3.64 7.18
CA GLY A 441 3.62 -4.07 7.66
C GLY A 441 3.66 -5.44 8.33
N GLU A 442 4.41 -6.40 7.78
CA GLU A 442 4.58 -7.74 8.36
C GLU A 442 5.33 -7.72 9.69
N LEU A 443 6.16 -6.69 9.93
CA LEU A 443 6.93 -6.51 11.16
C LEU A 443 6.17 -5.72 12.24
N ILE A 444 5.03 -5.09 11.92
CA ILE A 444 4.22 -4.35 12.92
C ILE A 444 3.89 -5.24 14.12
N PRO A 445 3.38 -6.47 13.96
CA PRO A 445 3.08 -7.35 15.10
C PRO A 445 4.29 -7.57 16.01
N ALA A 446 5.47 -7.82 15.44
CA ALA A 446 6.71 -8.00 16.19
C ALA A 446 7.10 -6.73 16.97
N ARG A 447 6.92 -5.54 16.36
CA ARG A 447 7.17 -4.25 17.03
C ARG A 447 6.20 -3.96 18.15
N THR A 448 4.94 -4.35 18.00
CA THR A 448 3.88 -4.11 19.00
C THR A 448 3.78 -5.20 20.06
N SER A 449 4.55 -6.29 19.92
CA SER A 449 4.62 -7.36 20.91
C SER A 449 5.09 -6.78 22.26
N PRO A 450 4.46 -7.16 23.39
CA PRO A 450 4.86 -6.68 24.71
C PRO A 450 6.32 -7.04 25.03
N LEU A 451 7.00 -6.18 25.80
CA LEU A 451 8.35 -6.47 26.33
C LEU A 451 8.25 -7.59 27.37
N GLY A 452 8.45 -8.83 26.94
CA GLY A 452 8.38 -9.99 27.82
C GLY A 452 9.73 -10.67 28.10
N HIS A 453 10.83 -10.24 27.48
CA HIS A 453 11.92 -11.18 27.18
C HIS A 453 13.33 -10.77 27.64
N GLY A 454 13.43 -9.70 28.43
CA GLY A 454 14.69 -9.24 29.05
C GLY A 454 15.59 -8.41 28.13
N GLU A 455 16.42 -7.54 28.74
CA GLU A 455 17.54 -6.82 28.10
C GLU A 455 17.20 -6.04 26.81
N GLY A 456 16.00 -5.42 26.78
CA GLY A 456 15.58 -4.61 25.65
C GLY A 456 15.25 -5.41 24.38
N CYS A 457 15.04 -6.73 24.49
CA CYS A 457 14.62 -7.57 23.38
C CYS A 457 13.14 -7.96 23.48
N ARG A 458 12.50 -8.13 22.33
CA ARG A 458 11.16 -8.67 22.14
C ARG A 458 11.20 -9.66 20.97
N TRP A 459 10.39 -10.71 21.00
CA TRP A 459 10.29 -11.62 19.86
C TRP A 459 8.86 -12.05 19.58
N LEU A 460 8.63 -12.51 18.36
CA LEU A 460 7.35 -13.03 17.90
C LEU A 460 7.60 -14.26 17.01
N THR A 461 6.94 -15.37 17.35
CA THR A 461 6.98 -16.59 16.54
C THR A 461 5.93 -16.52 15.44
N TYR A 462 6.36 -16.51 14.19
CA TYR A 462 5.47 -16.50 13.02
C TYR A 462 5.09 -17.90 12.55
N TRP A 463 6.01 -18.85 12.66
CA TRP A 463 5.79 -20.23 12.27
C TRP A 463 6.50 -21.17 13.22
N GLU A 464 5.88 -22.33 13.45
CA GLU A 464 6.38 -23.40 14.30
C GLU A 464 5.97 -24.72 13.64
N GLY A 465 6.97 -25.55 13.37
CA GLY A 465 6.79 -26.84 12.75
C GLY A 465 6.84 -28.00 13.74
N LYS A 466 6.19 -29.11 13.38
CA LYS A 466 6.30 -30.42 14.06
C LYS A 466 7.73 -30.96 14.13
N SER A 467 8.59 -30.53 13.20
CA SER A 467 10.02 -30.84 13.15
C SER A 467 10.84 -30.12 14.24
N GLY A 468 10.22 -29.25 15.04
CA GLY A 468 10.90 -28.45 16.07
C GLY A 468 11.57 -27.19 15.53
N TRP A 469 11.45 -26.91 14.23
CA TRP A 469 11.87 -25.64 13.65
C TRP A 469 10.85 -24.53 13.91
N ALA A 470 11.33 -23.30 14.09
CA ALA A 470 10.51 -22.11 14.24
C ALA A 470 11.08 -20.92 13.49
N LEU A 471 10.20 -20.09 12.93
CA LEU A 471 10.52 -18.80 12.33
C LEU A 471 10.14 -17.69 13.30
N VAL A 472 11.13 -16.94 13.78
CA VAL A 472 10.99 -15.97 14.87
C VAL A 472 11.55 -14.63 14.42
N ALA A 473 10.82 -13.53 14.63
CA ALA A 473 11.41 -12.19 14.55
C ALA A 473 11.87 -11.75 15.93
N VAL A 474 13.06 -11.16 16.01
CA VAL A 474 13.63 -10.56 17.22
C VAL A 474 13.78 -9.08 16.99
N VAL A 475 13.13 -8.28 17.84
CA VAL A 475 13.21 -6.82 17.87
C VAL A 475 14.06 -6.42 19.04
N ARG A 476 15.09 -5.60 18.78
CA ARG A 476 16.08 -5.15 19.74
C ARG A 476 15.98 -3.64 19.87
N GLU A 477 15.72 -3.15 21.08
CA GLU A 477 15.66 -1.71 21.35
C GLU A 477 17.02 -1.05 21.08
N ALA A 478 17.00 0.25 20.76
CA ALA A 478 18.22 1.00 20.49
C ALA A 478 19.21 0.89 21.66
N GLY A 479 20.46 0.51 21.37
CA GLY A 479 21.51 0.33 22.39
C GLY A 479 21.39 -0.91 23.27
N SER A 480 20.42 -1.80 23.03
CA SER A 480 20.32 -3.10 23.75
C SER A 480 21.52 -4.01 23.45
N VAL A 481 21.91 -4.79 24.45
CA VAL A 481 23.07 -5.70 24.41
C VAL A 481 22.68 -6.98 25.13
N THR A 482 22.89 -8.13 24.49
CA THR A 482 22.75 -9.43 25.15
C THR A 482 24.01 -9.76 25.97
N PRO A 483 23.91 -10.60 27.00
CA PRO A 483 25.05 -11.15 27.70
C PRO A 483 25.72 -12.20 26.79
N ILE A 484 26.88 -12.69 27.22
CA ILE A 484 27.55 -13.79 26.52
C ILE A 484 26.68 -15.03 26.71
N HIS A 485 26.11 -15.55 25.62
CA HIS A 485 25.18 -16.68 25.69
C HIS A 485 25.37 -17.64 24.51
N ALA A 486 24.85 -18.86 24.67
CA ALA A 486 24.68 -19.83 23.59
C ALA A 486 23.30 -20.48 23.67
N HIS A 487 22.78 -20.83 22.49
CA HIS A 487 21.40 -21.28 22.30
C HIS A 487 21.29 -22.80 22.49
N PRO A 488 20.19 -23.32 23.05
CA PRO A 488 19.92 -24.76 23.11
C PRO A 488 19.46 -25.35 21.77
N HIS A 489 19.53 -24.57 20.70
CA HIS A 489 19.01 -24.86 19.38
C HIS A 489 19.96 -24.29 18.32
N ARG A 490 19.94 -24.88 17.12
CA ARG A 490 20.64 -24.28 15.98
C ARG A 490 19.89 -23.03 15.54
N MET A 491 20.61 -21.96 15.22
CA MET A 491 20.02 -20.68 14.79
C MET A 491 20.63 -20.23 13.47
N LEU A 492 19.78 -19.94 12.48
CA LEU A 492 20.10 -19.23 11.26
C LEU A 492 19.36 -17.90 11.29
N GLY A 493 20.05 -16.77 11.19
CA GLY A 493 19.49 -15.44 11.31
C GLY A 493 19.76 -14.59 10.08
N LYS A 494 18.89 -13.60 9.82
CA LYS A 494 19.11 -12.54 8.82
C LYS A 494 18.75 -11.19 9.44
N ALA A 495 19.66 -10.22 9.37
CA ALA A 495 19.38 -8.86 9.79
C ALA A 495 18.43 -8.18 8.78
N ILE A 496 17.29 -7.67 9.26
CA ILE A 496 16.25 -7.07 8.41
C ILE A 496 16.21 -5.55 8.57
N GLU A 497 16.32 -5.03 9.78
CA GLU A 497 16.34 -3.58 10.01
C GLU A 497 17.36 -3.18 11.06
N GLY A 498 17.86 -1.94 10.96
CA GLY A 498 18.87 -1.42 11.87
C GLY A 498 20.25 -2.04 11.62
N ARG A 499 21.17 -1.83 12.57
CA ARG A 499 22.53 -2.37 12.52
C ARG A 499 22.73 -3.23 13.75
N LEU A 500 23.23 -4.44 13.54
CA LEU A 500 23.54 -5.37 14.61
C LEU A 500 25.05 -5.61 14.64
N GLU A 501 25.62 -5.70 15.83
CA GLU A 501 27.00 -6.12 16.03
C GLU A 501 26.99 -7.47 16.74
N GLU A 502 27.71 -8.45 16.18
CA GLU A 502 27.92 -9.76 16.79
C GLU A 502 29.38 -9.90 17.24
N LEU A 503 29.57 -10.26 18.50
CA LEU A 503 30.87 -10.64 19.08
C LEU A 503 30.84 -12.14 19.35
N ARG A 504 31.72 -12.93 18.73
CA ARG A 504 31.80 -14.38 18.94
C ARG A 504 32.94 -14.74 19.86
N PHE A 505 32.67 -15.66 20.77
CA PHE A 505 33.61 -16.17 21.75
C PHE A 505 33.91 -17.65 21.49
N ARG A 506 35.18 -18.02 21.71
CA ARG A 506 35.61 -19.41 21.74
C ARG A 506 36.00 -19.78 23.16
N GLU A 507 35.57 -20.95 23.59
CA GLU A 507 35.97 -21.51 24.87
C GLU A 507 37.38 -22.13 24.75
N LEU A 508 38.26 -21.83 25.71
CA LEU A 508 39.65 -22.32 25.70
C LEU A 508 39.83 -23.56 26.57
N GLU A 509 39.59 -23.45 27.89
CA GLU A 509 39.70 -24.55 28.86
C GLU A 509 38.79 -24.31 30.10
N GLN A 510 38.43 -25.40 30.78
CA GLN A 510 37.66 -25.38 32.03
C GLN A 510 38.61 -25.14 33.21
N GLY A 511 38.48 -24.01 33.89
CA GLY A 511 39.27 -23.68 35.09
C GLY A 511 38.74 -24.38 36.34
N SER A 512 39.57 -24.45 37.38
CA SER A 512 39.19 -25.00 38.69
C SER A 512 38.05 -24.19 39.32
N GLY A 513 37.01 -24.88 39.83
CA GLY A 513 35.89 -24.25 40.54
C GLY A 513 34.75 -23.70 39.65
N GLY A 514 34.55 -24.27 38.45
CA GLY A 514 33.41 -23.94 37.57
C GLY A 514 33.58 -22.67 36.73
N ALA A 515 34.75 -22.03 36.79
CA ALA A 515 35.09 -20.88 35.96
C ALA A 515 35.53 -21.32 34.55
N ARG A 516 35.07 -20.61 33.52
CA ARG A 516 35.38 -20.87 32.11
C ARG A 516 36.21 -19.72 31.55
N SER A 517 37.28 -20.04 30.83
CA SER A 517 38.05 -19.05 30.07
C SER A 517 37.51 -18.96 28.64
N VAL A 518 37.09 -17.76 28.24
CA VAL A 518 36.59 -17.47 26.89
C VAL A 518 37.43 -16.40 26.21
N GLU A 519 37.63 -16.53 24.90
CA GLU A 519 38.38 -15.60 24.07
C GLU A 519 37.47 -14.99 23.00
N LEU A 520 37.51 -13.66 22.82
CA LEU A 520 36.81 -12.98 21.73
C LEU A 520 37.51 -13.30 20.41
N VAL A 521 36.87 -14.05 19.51
CA VAL A 521 37.48 -14.49 18.25
C VAL A 521 37.09 -13.66 17.04
N SER A 522 35.92 -13.02 17.08
CA SER A 522 35.48 -12.15 15.99
C SER A 522 34.52 -11.07 16.49
N ARG A 523 34.55 -9.93 15.81
CA ARG A 523 33.59 -8.83 15.95
C ARG A 523 33.12 -8.46 14.54
N SER A 524 31.82 -8.57 14.30
CA SER A 524 31.23 -8.34 12.97
C SER A 524 30.05 -7.39 13.08
N LEU A 525 30.06 -6.33 12.27
CA LEU A 525 28.90 -5.46 12.10
C LEU A 525 28.05 -6.01 10.96
N LEU A 526 26.90 -6.59 11.32
CA LEU A 526 25.97 -7.20 10.40
C LEU A 526 25.32 -6.14 9.52
N ALA A 527 25.56 -6.25 8.23
CA ALA A 527 24.91 -5.43 7.22
C ALA A 527 23.44 -5.84 7.03
N HIS A 528 22.66 -4.96 6.41
CA HIS A 528 21.29 -5.29 5.99
C HIS A 528 21.32 -6.52 5.08
N GLU A 529 20.49 -7.52 5.38
CA GLU A 529 20.39 -8.81 4.69
C GLU A 529 21.55 -9.79 4.87
N GLU A 530 22.50 -9.53 5.78
CA GLU A 530 23.58 -10.48 6.08
C GLU A 530 23.07 -11.67 6.92
N LEU A 531 23.50 -12.88 6.54
CA LEU A 531 23.17 -14.13 7.23
C LEU A 531 24.11 -14.38 8.42
N VAL A 532 23.54 -14.85 9.52
CA VAL A 532 24.24 -15.17 10.78
C VAL A 532 23.93 -16.58 11.20
N GLU A 533 24.93 -17.32 11.69
CA GLU A 533 24.73 -18.71 12.10
C GLU A 533 25.29 -18.98 13.49
N ALA A 534 24.52 -19.67 14.32
CA ALA A 534 24.96 -20.18 15.59
C ALA A 534 24.64 -21.68 15.68
N ASP A 535 25.67 -22.48 15.93
CA ASP A 535 25.58 -23.93 16.08
C ASP A 535 25.34 -24.31 17.54
N GLY A 536 24.16 -23.92 18.04
CA GLY A 536 23.70 -24.25 19.39
C GLY A 536 24.67 -23.87 20.50
N LEU A 537 24.87 -24.80 21.44
CA LEU A 537 25.60 -24.57 22.70
C LEU A 537 27.12 -24.35 22.53
N ALA A 538 27.65 -24.61 21.33
CA ALA A 538 29.06 -24.39 21.00
C ALA A 538 29.35 -22.95 20.55
N SER A 539 28.32 -22.21 20.13
CA SER A 539 28.46 -20.86 19.60
C SER A 539 28.16 -19.81 20.66
N LEU A 540 29.18 -19.42 21.42
CA LEU A 540 29.07 -18.33 22.38
C LEU A 540 29.13 -16.97 21.68
N HIS A 541 28.14 -16.12 21.90
CA HIS A 541 28.15 -14.79 21.31
C HIS A 541 27.43 -13.72 22.13
N VAL A 542 27.67 -12.47 21.75
CA VAL A 542 26.96 -11.26 22.19
C VAL A 542 26.41 -10.59 20.96
N VAL A 543 25.15 -10.15 21.02
CA VAL A 543 24.49 -9.38 19.97
C VAL A 543 24.09 -8.02 20.54
N ARG A 544 24.40 -6.97 19.80
CA ARG A 544 24.10 -5.58 20.17
C ARG A 544 23.36 -4.85 19.05
N ALA A 545 22.37 -4.05 19.41
CA ALA A 545 21.80 -3.04 18.52
C ALA A 545 22.67 -1.77 18.50
N VAL A 546 23.13 -1.37 17.31
CA VAL A 546 24.03 -0.23 17.12
C VAL A 546 23.26 0.97 16.58
N GLY A 547 23.38 2.11 17.26
CA GLY A 547 22.77 3.39 16.88
C GLY A 547 21.49 3.72 17.67
N ASP A 548 20.81 4.79 17.24
CA ASP A 548 19.64 5.37 17.94
C ASP A 548 18.29 4.77 17.52
N ALA A 549 18.30 3.80 16.60
CA ALA A 549 17.11 3.13 16.11
C ALA A 549 17.08 1.66 16.55
N PRO A 550 15.89 1.09 16.80
CA PRO A 550 15.76 -0.34 17.06
C PRO A 550 16.18 -1.15 15.84
N ALA A 551 16.69 -2.35 16.09
CA ALA A 551 17.09 -3.31 15.07
C ALA A 551 16.17 -4.53 15.08
N ILE A 552 15.99 -5.16 13.93
CA ILE A 552 15.14 -6.34 13.77
C ILE A 552 15.92 -7.40 12.99
N ASP A 553 15.96 -8.62 13.51
CA ASP A 553 16.47 -9.79 12.82
C ASP A 553 15.41 -10.91 12.78
N ILE A 554 15.42 -11.70 11.72
CA ILE A 554 14.57 -12.90 11.60
C ILE A 554 15.45 -14.14 11.72
N GLN A 555 15.02 -15.08 12.55
CA GLN A 555 15.74 -16.28 12.90
C GLN A 555 14.91 -17.53 12.61
N LEU A 556 15.51 -18.51 11.95
CA LEU A 556 15.10 -19.91 11.95
C LEU A 556 15.81 -20.62 13.10
N ARG A 557 15.04 -21.12 14.06
CA ARG A 557 15.54 -21.84 15.25
C ARG A 557 15.14 -23.30 15.13
N GLY A 558 16.10 -24.21 15.13
CA GLY A 558 15.91 -25.64 14.82
C GLY A 558 16.20 -26.58 15.97
N PRO A 559 15.68 -27.82 15.91
CA PRO A 559 15.22 -28.58 17.07
C PRO A 559 16.16 -28.57 18.27
N GLU A 560 15.58 -28.38 19.44
CA GLU A 560 16.32 -28.25 20.69
C GLU A 560 17.13 -29.51 21.02
N VAL A 561 18.31 -29.30 21.58
CA VAL A 561 19.25 -30.38 21.95
C VAL A 561 18.90 -31.00 23.33
N GLY A 562 17.76 -30.64 23.91
CA GLY A 562 17.29 -31.17 25.20
C GLY A 562 18.14 -30.74 26.41
N ARG A 563 18.89 -29.64 26.27
CA ARG A 563 19.69 -29.00 27.33
C ARG A 563 19.38 -27.50 27.35
N PRO A 564 19.39 -26.82 28.51
CA PRO A 564 19.11 -25.40 28.56
C PRO A 564 20.24 -24.58 27.92
N GLY A 565 19.90 -23.36 27.49
CA GLY A 565 20.85 -22.37 27.01
C GLY A 565 21.90 -22.01 28.06
N ARG A 566 23.05 -21.54 27.60
CA ARG A 566 24.19 -21.18 28.45
C ARG A 566 24.27 -19.67 28.55
N LEU A 567 24.45 -19.16 29.77
CA LEU A 567 24.74 -17.76 30.06
C LEU A 567 26.12 -17.68 30.72
N LEU A 568 27.02 -16.84 30.23
CA LEU A 568 28.31 -16.59 30.88
C LEU A 568 28.37 -15.18 31.46
N ARG A 569 28.55 -15.10 32.78
CA ARG A 569 28.77 -13.84 33.49
C ARG A 569 30.25 -13.65 33.82
N PRO A 570 30.90 -12.58 33.35
CA PRO A 570 32.27 -12.26 33.72
C PRO A 570 32.45 -12.21 35.24
N ARG A 571 33.55 -12.80 35.75
CA ARG A 571 33.88 -12.83 37.18
C ARG A 571 34.19 -11.44 37.74
N GLU A 572 34.78 -10.61 36.91
CA GLU A 572 35.12 -9.22 37.19
C GLU A 572 34.24 -8.31 36.34
N ARG A 573 34.08 -7.05 36.74
CA ARG A 573 33.38 -6.05 35.92
C ARG A 573 34.22 -5.76 34.68
N VAL A 574 33.85 -6.39 33.58
CA VAL A 574 34.46 -6.20 32.26
C VAL A 574 33.45 -5.53 31.35
N ASP A 575 33.85 -4.44 30.69
CA ASP A 575 33.09 -3.89 29.59
C ASP A 575 33.32 -4.76 28.34
N VAL A 576 32.38 -5.70 28.12
CA VAL A 576 32.45 -6.65 27.01
C VAL A 576 32.51 -5.95 25.65
N LEU A 577 31.95 -4.74 25.54
CA LEU A 577 31.92 -3.99 24.29
C LEU A 577 33.24 -3.26 24.00
N ALA A 578 34.10 -3.09 25.01
CA ALA A 578 35.43 -2.51 24.87
C ALA A 578 36.53 -3.54 24.57
N LEU A 579 36.18 -4.83 24.46
CA LEU A 579 37.14 -5.90 24.20
C LEU A 579 37.63 -5.91 22.75
N ASP A 580 38.93 -6.09 22.57
CA ASP A 580 39.58 -6.35 21.29
C ASP A 580 39.60 -7.85 20.97
N VAL A 581 39.66 -8.18 19.67
CA VAL A 581 39.80 -9.58 19.22
C VAL A 581 41.09 -10.17 19.79
N GLY A 582 40.98 -11.37 20.39
CA GLY A 582 42.04 -12.04 21.14
C GLY A 582 41.98 -11.79 22.66
N ALA A 583 41.12 -10.88 23.14
CA ALA A 583 40.96 -10.64 24.57
C ALA A 583 40.33 -11.86 25.27
N ARG A 584 40.86 -12.18 26.45
CA ARG A 584 40.44 -13.33 27.27
C ARG A 584 39.72 -12.86 28.53
N ILE A 585 38.63 -13.55 28.85
CA ILE A 585 37.80 -13.26 30.03
C ILE A 585 37.56 -14.56 30.79
N THR A 586 37.54 -14.45 32.11
CA THR A 586 37.07 -15.53 32.98
C THR A 586 35.62 -15.27 33.35
N ALA A 587 34.74 -16.25 33.12
CA ALA A 587 33.31 -16.14 33.37
C ALA A 587 32.77 -17.36 34.13
N ILE A 588 31.66 -17.16 34.84
CA ILE A 588 30.89 -18.23 35.49
C ILE A 588 29.73 -18.57 34.57
N GLU A 589 29.53 -19.86 34.33
CA GLU A 589 28.40 -20.35 33.55
C GLU A 589 27.15 -20.50 34.44
N GLU A 590 26.05 -19.95 33.96
CA GLU A 590 24.72 -20.03 34.53
C GLU A 590 23.75 -20.61 33.48
N ILE A 591 22.61 -21.11 33.96
CA ILE A 591 21.51 -21.51 33.08
C ILE A 591 20.85 -20.25 32.53
N ASP A 592 20.72 -20.17 31.20
CA ASP A 592 19.97 -19.08 30.57
C ASP A 592 18.46 -19.33 30.72
N GLY A 593 17.89 -18.76 31.77
CA GLY A 593 16.46 -18.83 32.08
C GLY A 593 15.58 -17.86 31.27
N ARG A 594 16.14 -17.13 30.30
CA ARG A 594 15.33 -16.23 29.46
C ARG A 594 14.39 -17.07 28.58
N PRO A 595 13.14 -16.64 28.32
CA PRO A 595 12.20 -17.47 27.57
C PRO A 595 12.78 -17.80 26.18
N GLY A 596 12.59 -19.00 25.66
CA GLY A 596 13.20 -19.43 24.39
C GLY A 596 14.73 -19.68 24.44
N GLN A 597 15.36 -19.50 25.60
CA GLN A 597 16.70 -20.00 25.96
C GLN A 597 16.62 -21.15 26.98
N SER A 598 15.52 -21.25 27.74
CA SER A 598 15.26 -22.20 28.82
C SER A 598 14.64 -23.55 28.41
N GLY A 599 14.53 -23.86 27.12
CA GLY A 599 13.83 -25.06 26.63
C GLY A 599 12.32 -24.88 26.40
N ASP A 600 11.82 -23.64 26.43
CA ASP A 600 10.44 -23.30 26.05
C ASP A 600 10.24 -23.25 24.51
N GLY A 601 11.31 -23.47 23.73
CA GLY A 601 11.29 -23.54 22.27
C GLY A 601 10.56 -22.40 21.59
N ALA A 602 9.81 -22.78 20.56
CA ALA A 602 8.98 -21.92 19.72
C ALA A 602 7.81 -21.23 20.47
N ALA A 603 7.49 -21.69 21.68
CA ALA A 603 6.36 -21.18 22.47
C ALA A 603 6.64 -19.83 23.16
N ALA A 604 7.92 -19.46 23.30
CA ALA A 604 8.37 -18.29 24.04
C ALA A 604 7.86 -16.93 23.50
N GLY A 605 7.31 -16.87 22.29
CA GLY A 605 6.86 -15.65 21.62
C GLY A 605 5.37 -15.56 21.31
N ARG A 606 4.52 -16.42 21.90
CA ARG A 606 3.06 -16.32 21.72
C ARG A 606 2.48 -15.21 22.62
N PRO A 607 1.51 -14.41 22.15
CA PRO A 607 0.66 -13.65 23.07
C PRO A 607 0.01 -14.63 24.05
N ALA A 608 -0.01 -14.28 25.34
CA ALA A 608 -0.66 -15.10 26.36
C ALA A 608 -2.10 -15.43 25.92
N PRO A 609 -2.58 -16.68 26.08
CA PRO A 609 -3.97 -17.00 25.80
C PRO A 609 -4.86 -16.09 26.68
N GLU A 610 -5.78 -15.35 26.05
CA GLU A 610 -6.81 -14.62 26.81
C GLU A 610 -7.56 -15.65 27.65
N ALA A 611 -7.60 -15.44 28.98
CA ALA A 611 -8.47 -16.21 29.84
C ALA A 611 -9.91 -16.08 29.32
N ALA A 612 -10.55 -17.24 29.14
CA ALA A 612 -11.82 -17.46 28.43
C ALA A 612 -12.97 -16.53 28.83
#